data_AF-A0A368FE68-F1
#
_entry.id   AF-A0A368FE68-F1
#
_cell.length_a   1.000
_cell.length_b   1.000
_cell.length_c   1.000
_cell.angle_alpha   90.00
_cell.angle_beta   90.00
_cell.angle_gamma   90.00
#
_symmetry.space_group_name_H-M   'P 1'
#
loop_
_entity.id
_entity.type
_entity.pdbx_description
1 polymer ?
#
loop_
_entity_poly.entity_id
_entity_poly.type
_entity_poly.pdbx_seq_one_letter_code
_entity_poly.pdbx_strand_id
1 'polypeptide(L)'
;MNASTFEPFRDFVDDPPTYLLVTHLSCIYSVPVFAAAVYCIIYASPPLMGTMKWIQLIQVTWSCALEVYLTIGATPVLYVAIPGGYTRGFLGLLGISTKIQAFVAVLLMHCRNYVRQVYSA
;
A
#
# COMPACT_ATOMS: atom_id res chain seq x y z
N MET A 1 14.83 -40.16 -6.73
CA MET A 1 14.20 -38.99 -6.08
C MET A 1 12.70 -39.17 -6.18
N ASN A 2 12.02 -39.35 -5.04
CA ASN A 2 10.60 -39.70 -4.99
C ASN A 2 9.75 -38.44 -5.13
N ALA A 3 8.80 -38.42 -6.07
CA ALA A 3 7.99 -37.26 -6.43
C ALA A 3 7.00 -36.81 -5.34
N SER A 4 6.92 -37.53 -4.21
CA SER A 4 6.00 -37.30 -3.10
C SER A 4 6.54 -36.38 -1.98
N THR A 5 7.68 -35.72 -2.20
CA THR A 5 8.35 -34.92 -1.15
C THR A 5 8.44 -33.43 -1.44
N PHE A 6 7.99 -32.98 -2.61
CA PHE A 6 7.90 -31.56 -2.96
C PHE A 6 6.43 -31.13 -2.92
N GLU A 7 5.87 -31.10 -1.72
CA GLU A 7 4.62 -30.38 -1.44
C GLU A 7 5.04 -28.95 -1.09
N PRO A 8 4.95 -27.97 -2.02
CA PRO A 8 5.44 -26.62 -1.76
C PRO A 8 4.75 -25.99 -0.55
N PHE A 9 3.60 -26.54 -0.15
CA PHE A 9 2.65 -25.93 0.77
C PHE A 9 2.50 -26.56 2.13
N ARG A 10 3.32 -27.55 2.49
CA ARG A 10 3.14 -28.30 3.75
C ARG A 10 3.27 -27.46 5.02
N ASP A 11 4.01 -26.35 4.94
CA ASP A 11 4.29 -25.44 6.06
C ASP A 11 3.86 -23.98 5.77
N PHE A 12 3.02 -23.73 4.75
CA PHE A 12 2.46 -22.39 4.60
C PHE A 12 1.39 -22.15 5.66
N VAL A 13 1.72 -21.26 6.59
CA VAL A 13 0.71 -20.61 7.42
C VAL A 13 -0.03 -19.65 6.51
N ASP A 14 -1.29 -19.97 6.19
CA ASP A 14 -2.16 -19.09 5.39
C ASP A 14 -2.28 -17.71 6.04
N ASP A 15 -2.42 -17.66 7.37
CA ASP A 15 -2.70 -16.46 8.16
C ASP A 15 -1.60 -16.15 9.19
N PRO A 16 -0.39 -15.74 8.78
CA PRO A 16 0.71 -15.55 9.72
C PRO A 16 0.44 -14.30 10.59
N PRO A 17 0.23 -14.46 11.91
CA PRO A 17 -0.08 -13.34 12.79
C PRO A 17 1.06 -12.32 12.84
N THR A 18 2.30 -12.79 12.67
CA THR A 18 3.50 -11.95 12.60
C THR A 18 3.47 -11.01 11.40
N TYR A 19 3.02 -11.47 10.24
CA TYR A 19 2.95 -10.64 9.03
C TYR A 19 1.94 -9.52 9.17
N LEU A 20 0.75 -9.84 9.70
CA LEU A 20 -0.30 -8.86 9.95
C LEU A 20 0.18 -7.81 10.97
N LEU A 21 0.80 -8.26 12.06
CA LEU A 21 1.38 -7.38 13.06
C LEU A 21 2.43 -6.43 12.47
N VAL A 22 3.37 -6.96 11.68
CA VAL A 22 4.41 -6.15 11.03
C VAL A 22 3.80 -5.13 10.05
N THR A 23 2.77 -5.51 9.30
CA THR A 23 2.08 -4.63 8.34
C THR A 23 1.33 -3.49 9.04
N HIS A 24 0.72 -3.76 10.20
CA HIS A 24 0.09 -2.71 10.99
C HIS A 24 1.13 -1.80 11.68
N LEU A 25 2.24 -2.37 12.16
CA LEU A 25 3.35 -1.60 12.73
C LEU A 25 4.02 -0.70 11.68
N SER A 26 4.18 -1.18 10.44
CA SER A 26 4.71 -0.37 9.35
C SER A 26 3.80 0.82 9.06
N CYS A 27 2.48 0.64 9.10
CA CYS A 27 1.55 1.77 8.99
C CYS A 27 1.75 2.81 10.08
N ILE A 28 1.90 2.39 11.35
CA ILE A 28 2.11 3.31 12.48
C ILE A 28 3.40 4.13 12.28
N TYR A 29 4.44 3.52 11.71
CA TYR A 29 5.68 4.23 11.37
C TYR A 29 5.56 5.12 10.11
N SER A 30 4.79 4.70 9.10
CA SER A 30 4.61 5.46 7.86
C SER A 30 3.82 6.76 8.08
N VAL A 31 2.85 6.78 9.01
CA VAL A 31 2.04 7.98 9.31
C VAL A 31 2.87 9.22 9.71
N PRO A 32 3.79 9.16 10.70
CA PRO A 32 4.62 10.31 11.04
C PRO A 32 5.56 10.72 9.91
N VAL A 33 6.02 9.77 9.08
CA VAL A 33 6.84 10.07 7.90
C VAL A 33 6.04 10.90 6.87
N PHE A 34 4.80 10.51 6.59
CA PHE A 34 3.93 11.29 5.70
C PHE A 34 3.57 12.65 6.30
N ALA A 35 3.34 12.74 7.61
CA ALA A 35 3.10 14.00 8.30
C ALA A 35 4.32 14.94 8.20
N ALA A 36 5.52 14.40 8.42
CA ALA A 36 6.77 15.15 8.24
C ALA A 36 6.96 15.60 6.79
N ALA A 37 6.65 14.75 5.80
CA ALA A 37 6.71 15.12 4.39
C ALA A 37 5.77 16.28 4.05
N VAL A 38 4.52 16.23 4.51
CA VAL A 38 3.55 17.33 4.33
C VAL A 38 4.05 18.61 5.01
N TYR A 39 4.55 18.51 6.25
CA TYR A 39 5.13 19.64 6.97
C TYR A 39 6.30 20.27 6.21
N CYS A 40 7.25 19.46 5.74
CA CYS A 40 8.38 19.93 4.94
C CYS A 40 7.93 20.62 3.65
N ILE A 41 6.95 20.07 2.93
CA ILE A 41 6.47 20.70 1.69
C ILE A 41 5.77 22.04 1.98
N ILE A 42 5.02 22.15 3.09
CA ILE A 42 4.32 23.40 3.41
C ILE A 42 5.31 24.49 3.88
N TYR A 43 6.23 24.14 4.78
CA TYR A 43 7.06 25.11 5.49
C TYR A 43 8.47 25.30 4.91
N ALA A 44 9.06 24.26 4.31
CA ALA A 44 10.42 24.32 3.77
C ALA A 44 10.47 24.56 2.25
N SER A 45 9.35 24.40 1.51
CA SER A 45 9.36 24.66 0.07
C SER A 45 9.51 26.16 -0.25
N PRO A 46 10.50 26.55 -1.08
CA PRO A 46 10.71 27.94 -1.47
C PRO A 46 9.51 28.48 -2.27
N PRO A 47 9.19 29.79 -2.15
CA PRO A 47 8.07 30.41 -2.84
C PRO A 47 8.21 30.39 -4.37
N LEU A 48 9.43 30.17 -4.88
CA LEU A 48 9.71 29.99 -6.31
C LEU A 48 9.02 28.75 -6.92
N MET A 49 8.61 27.77 -6.11
CA MET A 49 7.97 26.53 -6.58
C MET A 49 6.50 26.70 -6.99
N GLY A 50 5.88 27.87 -6.78
CA GLY A 50 4.54 28.20 -7.29
C GLY A 50 3.54 27.03 -7.28
N THR A 51 3.04 26.65 -8.45
CA THR A 51 2.08 25.55 -8.65
C THR A 51 2.66 24.15 -8.37
N MET A 52 3.97 23.94 -8.54
CA MET A 52 4.63 22.63 -8.30
C MET A 52 4.57 22.20 -6.83
N LYS A 53 4.51 23.16 -5.89
CA LYS A 53 4.29 22.86 -4.46
C LYS A 53 2.98 22.09 -4.24
N TRP A 54 1.90 22.51 -4.90
CA TRP A 54 0.59 21.86 -4.77
C TRP A 54 0.57 20.46 -5.39
N ILE A 55 1.27 20.28 -6.52
CA ILE A 55 1.41 18.97 -7.16
C ILE A 55 2.16 17.99 -6.24
N GLN A 56 3.23 18.45 -5.58
CA GLN A 56 3.97 17.66 -4.61
C GLN A 56 3.10 17.26 -3.39
N LEU A 57 2.28 18.18 -2.89
CA LEU A 57 1.33 17.88 -1.80
C LEU A 57 0.30 16.82 -2.20
N ILE A 58 -0.28 16.93 -3.39
CA ILE A 58 -1.24 15.95 -3.92
C ILE A 58 -0.56 14.58 -4.08
N GLN A 59 0.68 14.53 -4.58
CA GLN A 59 1.44 13.30 -4.74
C GLN A 59 1.66 12.58 -3.40
N VAL A 60 2.06 13.33 -2.35
CA VAL A 60 2.25 12.78 -1.00
C VAL A 60 0.92 12.32 -0.40
N THR A 61 -0.14 13.10 -0.58
CA THR A 61 -1.49 12.75 -0.11
C THR A 61 -1.96 11.43 -0.72
N TRP A 62 -1.77 11.26 -2.02
CA TRP A 62 -2.18 10.05 -2.71
C TRP A 62 -1.33 8.83 -2.34
N SER A 63 -0.04 9.07 -2.06
CA SER A 63 0.86 8.02 -1.56
C SER A 63 0.48 7.59 -0.13
N CYS A 64 0.11 8.53 0.73
CA CYS A 64 -0.38 8.25 2.08
C CYS A 64 -1.71 7.48 2.04
N ALA A 65 -2.65 7.89 1.18
CA ALA A 65 -3.91 7.18 0.98
C ALA A 65 -3.70 5.73 0.53
N LEU A 66 -2.77 5.50 -0.40
CA LEU A 66 -2.40 4.14 -0.83
C LEU A 66 -1.79 3.31 0.30
N GLU A 67 -0.90 3.89 1.11
CA GLU A 67 -0.29 3.19 2.26
C GLU A 67 -1.36 2.75 3.27
N VAL A 68 -2.22 3.67 3.69
CA VAL A 68 -3.31 3.39 4.64
C VAL A 68 -4.26 2.33 4.06
N TYR A 69 -4.57 2.44 2.77
CA TYR A 69 -5.40 1.45 2.09
C TYR A 69 -4.73 0.07 2.08
N LEU A 70 -3.44 -0.04 1.76
CA LEU A 70 -2.75 -1.32 1.69
C LEU A 70 -2.53 -1.95 3.06
N THR A 71 -2.32 -1.16 4.11
CA THR A 71 -1.95 -1.65 5.45
C THR A 71 -3.13 -1.87 6.39
N ILE A 72 -4.19 -1.04 6.33
CA ILE A 72 -5.38 -1.16 7.18
C ILE A 72 -6.58 -1.67 6.37
N GLY A 73 -6.76 -1.16 5.16
CA GLY A 73 -7.93 -1.44 4.34
C GLY A 73 -7.95 -2.84 3.73
N ALA A 74 -6.97 -3.12 2.87
CA ALA A 74 -6.84 -4.37 2.13
C ALA A 74 -5.97 -5.39 2.88
N THR A 75 -4.83 -4.97 3.46
CA THR A 75 -3.83 -5.87 4.08
C THR A 75 -3.61 -7.14 3.24
N PRO A 76 -3.02 -7.00 2.04
CA PRO A 76 -2.90 -8.13 1.13
C PRO A 76 -1.93 -9.16 1.69
N VAL A 77 -2.36 -10.41 1.74
CA VAL A 77 -1.52 -11.57 2.04
C VAL A 77 -1.28 -12.26 0.69
N LEU A 78 -0.01 -12.29 0.27
CA LEU A 78 0.40 -12.89 -1.00
C LEU A 78 1.07 -14.22 -0.74
N TYR A 79 0.68 -15.24 -1.51
CA TYR A 79 1.37 -16.51 -1.54
C TYR A 79 2.52 -16.40 -2.55
N VAL A 80 3.74 -16.70 -2.12
CA VAL A 80 4.92 -16.62 -3.02
C VAL A 80 4.97 -17.83 -3.96
N ALA A 81 4.45 -18.98 -3.53
CA ALA A 81 4.49 -20.23 -4.29
C ALA A 81 3.31 -20.41 -5.27
N ILE A 82 2.18 -19.71 -5.06
CA ILE A 82 1.05 -19.65 -6.01
C ILE A 82 0.82 -18.17 -6.31
N PRO A 83 0.75 -17.73 -7.58
CA PRO A 83 0.38 -16.36 -7.90
C PRO A 83 -1.07 -16.12 -7.50
N GLY A 84 -1.26 -15.75 -6.25
CA GLY A 84 -2.54 -15.68 -5.58
C GLY A 84 -2.38 -15.02 -4.23
N GLY A 85 -3.48 -14.50 -3.72
CA GLY A 85 -3.50 -13.81 -2.45
C GLY A 85 -4.91 -13.42 -2.09
N TYR A 86 -5.12 -13.16 -0.82
CA TYR A 86 -6.37 -12.71 -0.27
C TYR A 86 -6.11 -11.51 0.64
N THR A 87 -7.16 -10.77 0.94
CA THR A 87 -7.07 -9.52 1.69
C THR A 87 -7.70 -9.72 3.06
N ARG A 88 -6.96 -9.38 4.13
CA ARG A 88 -7.41 -9.53 5.53
C ARG A 88 -7.69 -8.21 6.25
N GLY A 89 -7.63 -7.08 5.55
CA GLY A 89 -7.87 -5.78 6.17
C GLY A 89 -9.33 -5.50 6.50
N PHE A 90 -9.60 -4.27 6.91
CA PHE A 90 -10.94 -3.78 7.30
C PHE A 90 -12.01 -4.00 6.23
N LEU A 91 -11.67 -3.91 4.95
CA LEU A 91 -12.62 -4.17 3.87
C LEU A 91 -12.96 -5.67 3.75
N GLY A 92 -12.04 -6.54 4.14
CA GLY A 92 -12.28 -7.98 4.26
C GLY A 92 -13.26 -8.30 5.40
N LEU A 93 -13.14 -7.60 6.54
CA LEU A 93 -14.09 -7.70 7.66
C LEU A 93 -15.51 -7.26 7.26
N LEU A 94 -15.63 -6.28 6.35
CA LEU A 94 -16.91 -5.83 5.80
C LEU A 94 -17.49 -6.77 4.71
N GLY A 95 -16.81 -7.87 4.37
CA GLY A 95 -17.27 -8.83 3.36
C GLY A 95 -17.11 -8.34 1.91
N ILE A 96 -16.32 -7.30 1.66
CA ILE A 96 -16.07 -6.80 0.31
C ILE A 96 -15.18 -7.78 -0.44
N SER A 97 -15.58 -8.20 -1.64
CA SER A 97 -14.81 -9.12 -2.48
C SER A 97 -13.39 -8.63 -2.74
N THR A 98 -12.40 -9.53 -2.61
CA THR A 98 -10.98 -9.29 -2.90
C THR A 98 -10.75 -8.68 -4.28
N LYS A 99 -11.59 -9.00 -5.27
CA LYS A 99 -11.50 -8.45 -6.64
C LYS A 99 -11.71 -6.94 -6.66
N ILE A 100 -12.71 -6.46 -5.92
CA ILE A 100 -13.02 -5.03 -5.81
C ILE A 100 -11.90 -4.33 -5.05
N GLN A 101 -11.40 -4.95 -3.99
CA GLN A 101 -10.30 -4.39 -3.21
C GLN A 101 -9.01 -4.25 -4.05
N ALA A 102 -8.70 -5.24 -4.87
CA ALA A 102 -7.59 -5.18 -5.81
C ALA A 102 -7.80 -4.11 -6.88
N PHE A 103 -9.02 -3.98 -7.42
CA PHE A 103 -9.35 -2.94 -8.39
C PHE A 103 -9.13 -1.53 -7.83
N VAL A 104 -9.59 -1.28 -6.60
CA VAL A 104 -9.36 0.01 -5.90
C VAL A 104 -7.86 0.25 -5.67
N ALA A 105 -7.09 -0.78 -5.28
CA ALA A 105 -5.64 -0.65 -5.11
C ALA A 105 -4.95 -0.23 -6.43
N VAL A 106 -5.34 -0.83 -7.55
CA VAL A 106 -4.80 -0.51 -8.88
C VAL A 106 -5.20 0.89 -9.32
N LEU A 107 -6.44 1.31 -9.09
CA LEU A 107 -6.87 2.68 -9.36
C LEU A 107 -6.06 3.70 -8.56
N LEU A 108 -5.86 3.45 -7.26
CA LEU A 108 -4.97 4.27 -6.43
C LEU A 108 -3.55 4.27 -7.02
N MET A 109 -2.96 3.13 -7.36
CA MET A 109 -1.64 3.15 -7.99
C MET A 109 -1.60 3.94 -9.32
N HIS A 110 -2.65 3.85 -10.13
CA HIS A 110 -2.73 4.56 -11.41
C HIS A 110 -2.79 6.07 -11.24
N CYS A 111 -3.68 6.57 -10.37
CA CYS A 111 -3.77 7.99 -10.06
C CYS A 111 -2.46 8.54 -9.47
N ARG A 112 -1.77 7.76 -8.62
CA ARG A 112 -0.44 8.13 -8.11
C ARG A 112 0.58 8.31 -9.22
N ASN A 113 0.53 7.43 -10.22
CA ASN A 113 1.45 7.44 -11.35
C ASN A 113 1.11 8.58 -12.32
N TYR A 114 -0.18 8.88 -12.51
CA TYR A 114 -0.62 10.00 -13.32
C TYR A 114 -0.11 11.34 -12.77
N VAL A 115 -0.29 11.58 -11.47
CA VAL A 115 0.22 12.82 -10.81
C VAL A 115 1.75 12.89 -10.90
N ARG A 116 2.45 11.75 -10.76
CA ARG A 116 3.90 11.68 -10.97
C ARG A 116 4.31 12.04 -12.41
N GLN A 117 3.58 11.61 -13.42
CA GLN A 117 3.86 11.95 -14.81
C GLN A 117 3.68 13.45 -15.08
N VAL A 118 2.63 14.05 -14.52
CA VAL A 118 2.40 15.51 -14.59
C VAL A 118 3.54 16.29 -13.91
N TYR A 119 4.14 15.75 -12.86
CA TYR A 119 5.29 16.39 -12.20
C TYR A 119 6.59 16.31 -13.02
N SER A 120 6.74 15.30 -13.89
CA SER A 120 7.94 15.10 -14.72
C SER A 120 7.90 15.80 -16.10
N ALA A 121 6.77 16.44 -16.44
CA ALA A 121 6.55 17.17 -17.68
C ALA A 121 6.80 18.67 -17.50
#